data_AF-A0A3S9Q733-F1
#
_entry.id   AF-A0A3S9Q733-F1
#
_cell.length_a   1.000
_cell.length_b   1.000
_cell.length_c   1.000
_cell.angle_alpha   90.00
_cell.angle_beta   90.00
_cell.angle_gamma   90.00
#
_symmetry.space_group_name_H-M   'P 1'
#
loop_
_entity.id
_entity.type
_entity.pdbx_description
1 polymer ?
#
loop_
_entity_poly.entity_id
_entity_poly.type
_entity_poly.pdbx_seq_one_letter_code
_entity_poly.pdbx_strand_id
1 'polypeptide(L)'
;MAKKKIITIGLSLCDDETEYSDFDSNISLLDWDIVLFKPDIKEYVYRRDSMFQGKPCLSDDDSFKLKAQCEHWKREIKSAVEHGKLVIVFLDELTEVSIATGEKEFSGTGRNQKITRIVGAYDNYFSIPLELKPTSTNGKEIKLSAKNSEVISSYWQEFCSISSYKVIINSGTSPCLLTKHGDKTVGVIERSKNSNGSIICLPDIDFYSEEFFDEEEEWSDTAKQFASRFVKSIVALDKSLKSSGDLTPEPDWSKSKIYKLKTINRTLILNKIAQH
;
A
#
# COMPACT_ATOMS: atom_id res chain seq x y z
N MET A 1 -14.78 14.91 15.05
CA MET A 1 -13.52 14.24 14.66
C MET A 1 -12.99 14.94 13.43
N ALA A 2 -11.67 15.14 13.31
CA ALA A 2 -11.09 15.76 12.12
C ALA A 2 -11.33 14.88 10.88
N LYS A 3 -11.65 15.50 9.73
CA LYS A 3 -11.75 14.81 8.43
C LYS A 3 -10.39 14.19 8.10
N LYS A 4 -10.38 12.92 7.71
CA LYS A 4 -9.17 12.21 7.27
C LYS A 4 -8.80 12.65 5.86
N LYS A 5 -7.51 12.89 5.61
CA LYS A 5 -7.00 13.12 4.27
C LYS A 5 -6.68 11.78 3.62
N ILE A 6 -7.24 11.54 2.43
CA ILE A 6 -7.11 10.26 1.71
C ILE A 6 -6.62 10.53 0.30
N ILE A 7 -5.67 9.73 -0.17
CA ILE A 7 -5.18 9.78 -1.55
C ILE A 7 -5.29 8.42 -2.22
N THR A 8 -5.63 8.41 -3.50
CA THR A 8 -5.63 7.24 -4.37
C THR A 8 -4.51 7.34 -5.40
N ILE A 9 -3.75 6.25 -5.57
CA ILE A 9 -2.68 6.10 -6.55
C ILE A 9 -2.98 4.91 -7.45
N GLY A 10 -3.06 5.12 -8.76
CA GLY A 10 -3.35 4.06 -9.73
C GLY A 10 -4.79 3.53 -9.70
N LEU A 11 -5.69 4.21 -8.98
CA LEU A 11 -7.13 3.99 -8.99
C LEU A 11 -7.85 5.32 -8.70
N SER A 12 -9.08 5.46 -9.16
CA SER A 12 -9.93 6.63 -8.93
C SER A 12 -11.25 6.20 -8.30
N LEU A 13 -11.85 7.10 -7.52
CA LEU A 13 -13.16 6.93 -6.92
C LEU A 13 -14.05 8.11 -7.32
N CYS A 14 -15.35 7.86 -7.46
CA CYS A 14 -16.32 8.91 -7.72
C CYS A 14 -16.72 9.62 -6.42
N ASP A 15 -15.83 10.45 -5.87
CA ASP A 15 -16.09 11.25 -4.68
C ASP A 15 -15.24 12.54 -4.62
N ASP A 16 -15.62 13.44 -3.70
CA ASP A 16 -14.91 14.69 -3.40
C ASP A 16 -14.08 14.62 -2.10
N GLU A 17 -13.94 13.43 -1.50
CA GLU A 17 -13.24 13.22 -0.23
C GLU A 17 -11.81 12.71 -0.42
N THR A 18 -11.49 12.16 -1.59
CA THR A 18 -10.20 11.61 -1.95
C THR A 18 -9.49 12.48 -2.98
N GLU A 19 -8.16 12.56 -2.86
CA GLU A 19 -7.30 13.17 -3.88
C GLU A 19 -6.78 12.07 -4.80
N TYR A 20 -6.74 12.32 -6.11
CA TYR A 20 -6.21 11.38 -7.10
C TYR A 20 -4.79 11.77 -7.50
N SER A 21 -3.93 10.78 -7.68
CA SER A 21 -2.65 10.95 -8.35
C SER A 21 -2.32 9.73 -9.23
N ASP A 22 -1.72 10.00 -10.38
CA ASP A 22 -1.19 8.98 -11.26
C ASP A 22 -0.02 8.20 -10.65
N PHE A 23 0.21 6.99 -11.16
CA PHE A 23 1.35 6.16 -10.77
C PHE A 23 2.70 6.76 -11.19
N ASP A 24 2.76 7.67 -12.15
CA ASP A 24 4.01 8.33 -12.57
C ASP A 24 4.28 9.65 -11.85
N SER A 25 3.51 9.96 -10.82
CA SER A 25 3.69 11.11 -9.95
C SER A 25 4.86 10.96 -8.97
N ASN A 26 5.44 12.10 -8.55
CA ASN A 26 6.53 12.18 -7.58
C ASN A 26 6.13 12.85 -6.25
N ILE A 27 4.83 12.87 -5.94
CA ILE A 27 4.34 13.44 -4.69
C ILE A 27 4.85 12.65 -3.47
N SER A 28 4.96 13.32 -2.32
CA SER A 28 5.22 12.62 -1.07
C SER A 28 3.92 12.05 -0.51
N LEU A 29 3.94 10.90 0.16
CA LEU A 29 2.74 10.37 0.82
C LEU A 29 2.55 10.92 2.25
N LEU A 30 3.36 11.88 2.68
CA LEU A 30 3.37 12.33 4.07
C LEU A 30 2.23 13.28 4.46
N ASP A 31 1.54 13.89 3.49
CA ASP A 31 0.46 14.86 3.75
C ASP A 31 -0.92 14.23 4.00
N TRP A 32 -1.06 12.92 3.77
CA TRP A 32 -2.32 12.17 3.88
C TRP A 32 -2.34 11.25 5.10
N ASP A 33 -3.51 10.93 5.64
CA ASP A 33 -3.65 9.96 6.72
C ASP A 33 -3.72 8.52 6.21
N ILE A 34 -4.36 8.34 5.05
CA ILE A 34 -4.65 7.05 4.42
C ILE A 34 -4.27 7.11 2.94
N VAL A 35 -3.57 6.08 2.47
CA VAL A 35 -3.17 5.92 1.07
C VAL A 35 -3.81 4.66 0.52
N LEU A 36 -4.48 4.79 -0.63
CA LEU A 36 -5.01 3.70 -1.42
C LEU A 36 -4.12 3.54 -2.65
N PHE A 37 -3.49 2.38 -2.80
CA PHE A 37 -2.45 2.16 -3.80
C PHE A 37 -2.79 0.94 -4.66
N LYS A 38 -2.79 1.10 -5.97
CA LYS A 38 -2.87 0.01 -6.93
C LYS A 38 -1.61 0.06 -7.81
N PRO A 39 -0.78 -1.00 -7.83
CA PRO A 39 0.43 -1.05 -8.63
C PRO A 39 0.07 -1.28 -10.10
N ASP A 40 -0.46 -0.24 -10.77
CA ASP A 40 -0.84 -0.30 -12.18
C ASP A 40 0.29 0.22 -13.08
N ILE A 41 0.83 -0.65 -13.92
CA ILE A 41 1.87 -0.33 -14.90
C ILE A 41 1.39 -0.51 -16.35
N LYS A 42 0.07 -0.62 -16.59
CA LYS A 42 -0.49 -0.89 -17.92
C LYS A 42 -0.06 0.15 -18.95
N GLU A 43 0.08 1.41 -18.55
CA GLU A 43 0.55 2.48 -19.44
C GLU A 43 1.97 2.20 -19.99
N TYR A 44 2.83 1.54 -19.22
CA TYR A 44 4.14 1.10 -19.72
C TYR A 44 4.00 -0.10 -20.68
N VAL A 45 3.06 -1.01 -20.42
CA VAL A 45 2.78 -2.15 -21.31
C VAL A 45 2.20 -1.71 -22.66
N TYR A 46 1.34 -0.68 -22.66
CA TYR A 46 0.79 -0.09 -23.88
C TYR A 46 1.88 0.57 -24.73
N ARG A 47 2.81 1.28 -24.08
CA ARG A 47 3.95 1.97 -24.71
C ARG A 47 5.17 1.07 -24.96
N ARG A 48 5.04 -0.25 -24.82
CA ARG A 48 6.15 -1.19 -25.05
C ARG A 48 6.82 -0.95 -26.40
N ASP A 49 8.15 -1.06 -26.42
CA ASP A 49 8.96 -0.89 -27.62
C ASP A 49 8.94 -2.16 -28.49
N SER A 50 9.03 -3.31 -27.84
CA SER A 50 9.11 -4.61 -28.51
C SER A 50 8.57 -5.74 -27.63
N MET A 51 8.78 -6.98 -28.06
CA MET A 51 8.47 -8.18 -27.28
C MET A 51 9.75 -8.99 -27.07
N PHE A 52 9.98 -9.48 -25.86
CA PHE A 52 11.09 -10.36 -25.52
C PHE A 52 10.58 -11.57 -24.75
N GLN A 53 10.82 -12.78 -25.29
CA GLN A 53 10.34 -14.04 -24.70
C GLN A 53 8.82 -14.06 -24.40
N GLY A 54 8.02 -13.43 -25.27
CA GLY A 54 6.57 -13.34 -25.10
C GLY A 54 6.10 -12.28 -24.09
N LYS A 55 7.01 -11.51 -23.49
CA LYS A 55 6.71 -10.41 -22.56
C LYS A 55 6.91 -9.05 -23.23
N PRO A 56 6.13 -8.02 -22.86
CA PRO A 56 6.39 -6.64 -23.25
C PRO A 56 7.82 -6.23 -22.89
N CYS A 57 8.54 -5.65 -23.84
CA CYS A 57 9.90 -5.16 -23.66
C CYS A 57 9.87 -3.63 -23.78
N LEU A 58 10.27 -2.94 -22.71
CA LEU A 58 10.26 -1.48 -22.67
C LEU A 58 11.49 -0.92 -23.37
N SER A 59 11.42 0.36 -23.78
CA SER A 59 12.56 1.14 -24.25
C SER A 59 13.57 1.38 -23.12
N ASP A 60 14.78 1.86 -23.42
CA ASP A 60 15.75 2.26 -22.37
C ASP A 60 15.13 3.34 -21.45
N ASP A 61 14.51 4.36 -22.03
CA ASP A 61 13.91 5.47 -21.29
C ASP A 61 12.77 5.00 -20.37
N ASP A 62 11.83 4.21 -20.89
CA ASP A 62 10.69 3.73 -20.10
C ASP A 62 11.11 2.71 -19.05
N SER A 63 12.17 1.94 -19.32
CA SER A 63 12.77 1.03 -18.34
C SER A 63 13.28 1.79 -17.10
N PHE A 64 14.05 2.88 -17.31
CA PHE A 64 14.57 3.67 -16.21
C PHE A 64 13.47 4.48 -15.51
N LYS A 65 12.47 4.98 -16.24
CA LYS A 65 11.30 5.65 -15.64
C LYS A 65 10.51 4.71 -14.74
N LEU A 66 10.12 3.53 -15.22
CA LEU A 66 9.36 2.56 -14.43
C LEU A 66 10.13 2.16 -13.17
N LYS A 67 11.44 1.88 -13.31
CA LYS A 67 12.29 1.54 -12.16
C LYS A 67 12.34 2.65 -11.13
N ALA A 68 12.56 3.90 -11.57
CA ALA A 68 12.57 5.06 -10.67
C ALA A 68 11.24 5.26 -9.96
N GLN A 69 10.11 5.05 -10.66
CA GLN A 69 8.78 5.19 -10.06
C GLN A 69 8.47 4.09 -9.04
N CYS A 70 8.82 2.83 -9.34
CA CYS A 70 8.70 1.76 -8.36
C CYS A 70 9.56 2.02 -7.11
N GLU A 71 10.79 2.50 -7.27
CA GLU A 71 11.66 2.87 -6.15
C GLU A 71 11.11 4.06 -5.35
N HIS A 72 10.50 5.04 -6.02
CA HIS A 72 9.83 6.17 -5.39
C HIS A 72 8.67 5.70 -4.52
N TRP A 73 7.69 4.97 -5.08
CA TRP A 73 6.55 4.49 -4.31
C TRP A 73 6.94 3.57 -3.17
N LYS A 74 7.93 2.70 -3.38
CA LYS A 74 8.46 1.84 -2.33
C LYS A 74 8.98 2.65 -1.14
N ARG A 75 9.71 3.73 -1.40
CA ARG A 75 10.22 4.66 -0.38
C ARG A 75 9.08 5.43 0.29
N GLU A 76 8.16 5.99 -0.48
CA GLU A 76 7.07 6.81 0.06
C GLU A 76 6.09 5.98 0.90
N ILE A 77 5.71 4.78 0.45
CA ILE A 77 4.85 3.86 1.21
C ILE A 77 5.52 3.48 2.53
N LYS A 78 6.80 3.13 2.49
CA LYS A 78 7.56 2.81 3.70
C LYS A 78 7.59 3.99 4.66
N SER A 79 7.91 5.18 4.16
CA SER A 79 7.93 6.41 4.96
C SER A 79 6.56 6.72 5.57
N ALA A 80 5.48 6.58 4.79
CA ALA A 80 4.11 6.79 5.26
C ALA A 80 3.75 5.86 6.42
N VAL A 81 4.02 4.56 6.26
CA VAL A 81 3.79 3.55 7.30
C VAL A 81 4.64 3.84 8.55
N GLU A 82 5.92 4.19 8.39
CA GLU A 82 6.79 4.59 9.50
C GLU A 82 6.26 5.82 10.25
N HIS A 83 5.55 6.73 9.59
CA HIS A 83 4.92 7.91 10.19
C HIS A 83 3.49 7.69 10.70
N GLY A 84 3.06 6.43 10.87
CA GLY A 84 1.78 6.14 11.53
C GLY A 84 0.56 6.13 10.61
N LYS A 85 0.77 6.18 9.28
CA LYS A 85 -0.30 6.20 8.28
C LYS A 85 -0.77 4.79 7.93
N LEU A 86 -1.98 4.71 7.37
CA LEU A 86 -2.50 3.48 6.79
C LEU A 86 -2.22 3.48 5.28
N VAL A 87 -1.60 2.43 4.77
CA VAL A 87 -1.49 2.18 3.33
C VAL A 87 -2.24 0.90 2.99
N ILE A 88 -3.18 0.97 2.05
CA ILE A 88 -3.92 -0.18 1.53
C ILE A 88 -3.50 -0.39 0.10
N VAL A 89 -2.97 -1.58 -0.19
CA VAL A 89 -2.52 -2.00 -1.51
C VAL A 89 -3.54 -2.98 -2.09
N PHE A 90 -4.10 -2.67 -3.25
CA PHE A 90 -4.95 -3.59 -4.01
C PHE A 90 -4.09 -4.45 -4.93
N LEU A 91 -4.14 -5.76 -4.73
CA LEU A 91 -3.30 -6.73 -5.41
C LEU A 91 -3.88 -7.09 -6.79
N ASP A 92 -3.57 -6.26 -7.78
CA ASP A 92 -3.95 -6.46 -9.18
C ASP A 92 -3.19 -7.64 -9.83
N GLU A 93 -3.39 -7.87 -11.13
CA GLU A 93 -2.69 -8.88 -11.89
C GLU A 93 -1.16 -8.65 -11.87
N LEU A 94 -0.43 -9.77 -11.72
CA LEU A 94 1.03 -9.77 -11.84
C LEU A 94 1.42 -9.44 -13.29
N THR A 95 1.85 -8.21 -13.52
CA THR A 95 2.21 -7.70 -14.84
C THR A 95 3.72 -7.75 -15.00
N GLU A 96 4.20 -8.69 -15.82
CA GLU A 96 5.62 -8.89 -16.07
C GLU A 96 6.09 -8.17 -17.34
N VAL A 97 7.21 -7.45 -17.25
CA VAL A 97 7.85 -6.75 -18.37
C VAL A 97 9.35 -7.04 -18.41
N SER A 98 9.96 -6.83 -19.58
CA SER A 98 11.42 -6.84 -19.74
C SER A 98 11.93 -5.40 -19.81
N ILE A 99 12.88 -5.05 -18.96
CA ILE A 99 13.46 -3.70 -18.87
C ILE A 99 14.96 -3.72 -19.15
N ALA A 100 15.51 -2.60 -19.65
CA ALA A 100 16.96 -2.42 -19.79
C ALA A 100 17.66 -2.58 -18.45
N THR A 101 18.76 -3.32 -18.43
CA THR A 101 19.69 -3.33 -17.28
C THR A 101 20.65 -2.14 -17.32
N GLY A 102 20.81 -1.50 -18.49
CA GLY A 102 21.85 -0.51 -18.78
C GLY A 102 23.12 -1.12 -19.36
N GLU A 103 23.24 -2.45 -19.38
CA GLU A 103 24.37 -3.16 -19.95
C GLU A 103 24.20 -3.36 -21.47
N LYS A 104 25.31 -3.21 -22.20
CA LYS A 104 25.38 -3.42 -23.64
C LYS A 104 26.57 -4.32 -23.95
N GLU A 105 26.31 -5.37 -24.71
CA GLU A 105 27.36 -6.23 -25.25
C GLU A 105 27.70 -5.83 -26.68
N PHE A 106 28.99 -5.86 -26.99
CA PHE A 106 29.50 -5.51 -28.31
C PHE A 106 30.11 -6.75 -28.96
N SER A 107 29.66 -7.07 -30.17
CA SER A 107 30.22 -8.17 -30.96
C SER A 107 30.64 -7.69 -32.35
N GLY A 108 31.75 -8.24 -32.87
CA GLY A 108 32.36 -7.80 -34.14
C GLY A 108 33.35 -6.64 -34.00
N THR A 109 33.94 -6.22 -35.11
CA THR A 109 34.96 -5.15 -35.18
C THR A 109 34.61 -4.10 -36.24
N GLY A 110 34.95 -2.83 -35.98
CA GLY A 110 34.81 -1.73 -36.95
C GLY A 110 33.36 -1.47 -37.40
N ARG A 111 33.13 -1.36 -38.71
CA ARG A 111 31.81 -1.06 -39.31
C ARG A 111 30.73 -2.14 -39.04
N ASN A 112 31.11 -3.35 -38.64
CA ASN A 112 30.19 -4.47 -38.41
C ASN A 112 29.96 -4.75 -36.92
N GLN A 113 30.24 -3.79 -36.03
CA GLN A 113 29.97 -3.93 -34.61
C GLN A 113 28.46 -3.99 -34.36
N LYS A 114 27.99 -5.10 -33.81
CA LYS A 114 26.61 -5.26 -33.32
C LYS A 114 26.57 -4.94 -31.83
N ILE A 115 25.61 -4.10 -31.45
CA ILE A 115 25.32 -3.75 -30.06
C ILE A 115 24.11 -4.57 -29.63
N THR A 116 24.28 -5.42 -28.63
CA THR A 116 23.21 -6.19 -28.00
C THR A 116 22.84 -5.51 -26.69
N ARG A 117 21.58 -5.11 -26.57
CA ARG A 117 21.01 -4.59 -25.33
C ARG A 117 20.67 -5.74 -24.39
N ILE A 118 21.09 -5.64 -23.13
CA ILE A 118 20.75 -6.62 -22.10
C ILE A 118 19.48 -6.16 -21.37
N VAL A 119 18.54 -7.09 -21.21
CA VAL A 119 17.25 -6.87 -20.55
C VAL A 119 17.05 -7.86 -19.41
N GLY A 120 16.37 -7.41 -18.35
CA GLY A 120 16.01 -8.21 -17.19
C GLY A 120 14.51 -8.23 -16.95
N ALA A 121 14.04 -9.23 -16.21
CA ALA A 121 12.64 -9.34 -15.80
C ALA A 121 12.32 -8.29 -14.72
N TYR A 122 11.12 -7.72 -14.79
CA TYR A 122 10.58 -6.75 -13.84
C TYR A 122 9.06 -6.88 -13.78
N ASP A 123 8.46 -6.37 -12.70
CA ASP A 123 7.01 -6.42 -12.51
C ASP A 123 6.47 -5.27 -11.66
N ASN A 124 5.14 -5.13 -11.59
CA ASN A 124 4.46 -4.08 -10.87
C ASN A 124 4.59 -4.17 -9.33
N TYR A 125 4.90 -5.35 -8.78
CA TYR A 125 5.02 -5.55 -7.34
C TYR A 125 6.32 -4.99 -6.75
N PHE A 126 7.31 -4.67 -7.59
CA PHE A 126 8.53 -3.97 -7.15
C PHE A 126 8.27 -2.61 -6.49
N SER A 127 7.10 -2.01 -6.75
CA SER A 127 6.65 -0.75 -6.13
C SER A 127 6.24 -0.90 -4.65
N ILE A 128 6.05 -2.12 -4.16
CA ILE A 128 5.56 -2.40 -2.80
C ILE A 128 6.74 -2.68 -1.86
N PRO A 129 6.82 -2.08 -0.66
CA PRO A 129 7.90 -2.31 0.29
C PRO A 129 7.78 -3.62 1.08
N LEU A 130 7.25 -4.68 0.47
CA LEU A 130 7.04 -6.00 1.07
C LEU A 130 7.55 -7.10 0.15
N GLU A 131 8.15 -8.15 0.73
CA GLU A 131 8.58 -9.34 -0.01
C GLU A 131 7.40 -10.32 -0.23
N LEU A 132 6.42 -9.91 -1.04
CA LEU A 132 5.17 -10.66 -1.22
C LEU A 132 5.34 -11.99 -1.99
N LYS A 133 6.35 -12.10 -2.86
CA LYS A 133 6.57 -13.27 -3.73
C LYS A 133 5.27 -13.72 -4.43
N PRO A 134 4.64 -12.82 -5.21
CA PRO A 134 3.34 -13.09 -5.82
C PRO A 134 3.43 -14.25 -6.82
N THR A 135 2.35 -15.01 -6.93
CA THR A 135 2.17 -16.01 -8.00
C THR A 135 0.84 -15.75 -8.69
N SER A 136 0.89 -15.53 -10.01
CA SER A 136 -0.30 -15.24 -10.82
C SER A 136 -1.32 -16.38 -10.73
N THR A 137 -2.58 -16.01 -10.51
CA THR A 137 -3.73 -16.92 -10.48
C THR A 137 -5.03 -16.12 -10.62
N ASN A 138 -6.19 -16.76 -10.57
CA ASN A 138 -7.46 -16.04 -10.50
C ASN A 138 -8.48 -16.83 -9.66
N GLY A 139 -9.26 -16.12 -8.84
CA GLY A 139 -10.47 -16.67 -8.25
C GLY A 139 -11.20 -15.69 -7.34
N LYS A 140 -12.36 -16.11 -6.83
CA LYS A 140 -13.29 -15.28 -6.06
C LYS A 140 -13.59 -15.80 -4.66
N GLU A 141 -13.41 -17.10 -4.43
CA GLU A 141 -13.75 -17.74 -3.17
C GLU A 141 -12.67 -17.51 -2.11
N ILE A 142 -12.92 -16.53 -1.23
CA ILE A 142 -11.98 -16.07 -0.19
C ILE A 142 -12.67 -16.12 1.17
N LYS A 143 -11.91 -16.48 2.21
CA LYS A 143 -12.34 -16.49 3.61
C LYS A 143 -11.38 -15.69 4.48
N LEU A 144 -11.88 -15.25 5.63
CA LEU A 144 -11.06 -14.62 6.67
C LEU A 144 -10.05 -15.61 7.24
N SER A 145 -8.84 -15.13 7.51
CA SER A 145 -7.84 -15.91 8.26
C SER A 145 -8.16 -15.93 9.75
N ALA A 146 -7.62 -16.89 10.51
CA ALA A 146 -7.76 -16.90 11.97
C ALA A 146 -7.07 -15.70 12.64
N LYS A 147 -6.06 -15.10 11.98
CA LYS A 147 -5.32 -13.93 12.45
C LYS A 147 -5.82 -12.66 11.75
N ASN A 148 -5.89 -11.55 12.49
CA ASN A 148 -6.31 -10.24 11.99
C ASN A 148 -7.72 -10.19 11.38
N SER A 149 -8.56 -11.21 11.58
CA SER A 149 -9.93 -11.22 11.07
C SER A 149 -10.80 -10.20 11.79
N GLU A 150 -10.55 -9.98 13.08
CA GLU A 150 -11.21 -8.97 13.90
C GLU A 150 -11.09 -7.57 13.30
N VAL A 151 -9.96 -7.27 12.67
CA VAL A 151 -9.69 -5.95 12.09
C VAL A 151 -10.35 -5.77 10.73
N ILE A 152 -10.29 -6.79 9.87
CA ILE A 152 -10.73 -6.67 8.47
C ILE A 152 -12.17 -7.17 8.23
N SER A 153 -12.80 -7.83 9.21
CA SER A 153 -14.10 -8.49 9.07
C SER A 153 -15.21 -7.60 8.51
N SER A 154 -15.38 -6.39 9.06
CA SER A 154 -16.42 -5.46 8.61
C SER A 154 -16.21 -5.00 7.16
N TYR A 155 -14.96 -4.66 6.80
CA TYR A 155 -14.61 -4.35 5.42
C TYR A 155 -14.88 -5.54 4.49
N TRP A 156 -14.44 -6.73 4.90
CA TRP A 156 -14.58 -7.92 4.07
C TRP A 156 -16.03 -8.32 3.86
N GLN A 157 -16.89 -8.21 4.87
CA GLN A 157 -18.32 -8.48 4.74
C GLN A 157 -19.00 -7.58 3.70
N GLU A 158 -18.55 -6.33 3.57
CA GLU A 158 -19.13 -5.36 2.64
C GLU A 158 -18.62 -5.56 1.21
N PHE A 159 -17.33 -5.85 1.02
CA PHE A 159 -16.71 -5.84 -0.30
C PHE A 159 -16.32 -7.23 -0.84
N CYS A 160 -16.57 -8.33 -0.12
CA CYS A 160 -16.17 -9.67 -0.59
C CYS A 160 -16.83 -10.08 -1.90
N SER A 161 -18.06 -9.64 -2.17
CA SER A 161 -18.82 -9.99 -3.38
C SER A 161 -18.23 -9.39 -4.66
N ILE A 162 -17.55 -8.24 -4.53
CA ILE A 162 -16.93 -7.51 -5.65
C ILE A 162 -15.40 -7.65 -5.67
N SER A 163 -14.84 -8.41 -4.72
CA SER A 163 -13.39 -8.65 -4.62
C SER A 163 -13.00 -9.94 -5.34
N SER A 164 -11.82 -9.96 -5.94
CA SER A 164 -11.24 -11.17 -6.52
C SER A 164 -9.73 -11.21 -6.31
N TYR A 165 -9.18 -12.41 -6.07
CA TYR A 165 -7.73 -12.57 -5.98
C TYR A 165 -7.16 -12.86 -7.37
N LYS A 166 -6.15 -12.07 -7.75
CA LYS A 166 -5.37 -12.24 -9.00
C LYS A 166 -3.96 -12.80 -8.74
N VAL A 167 -3.58 -12.90 -7.48
CA VAL A 167 -2.32 -13.49 -7.03
C VAL A 167 -2.49 -14.25 -5.73
N ILE A 168 -1.57 -15.20 -5.50
CA ILE A 168 -1.31 -15.80 -4.20
C ILE A 168 0.02 -15.23 -3.67
N ILE A 169 0.07 -14.96 -2.38
CA ILE A 169 1.23 -14.41 -1.67
C ILE A 169 1.98 -15.56 -1.00
N ASN A 170 3.24 -15.78 -1.38
CA ASN A 170 4.09 -16.84 -0.84
C ASN A 170 5.18 -16.28 0.08
N SER A 171 4.76 -15.51 1.08
CA SER A 171 5.65 -14.85 2.04
C SER A 171 5.34 -15.26 3.49
N GLY A 172 6.28 -14.95 4.40
CA GLY A 172 6.10 -15.16 5.84
C GLY A 172 5.26 -14.09 6.54
N THR A 173 4.59 -13.20 5.80
CA THR A 173 3.79 -12.10 6.37
C THR A 173 2.51 -12.62 7.03
N SER A 174 1.93 -11.84 7.94
CA SER A 174 0.72 -12.24 8.67
C SER A 174 -0.51 -12.20 7.74
N PRO A 175 -1.16 -13.34 7.45
CA PRO A 175 -2.33 -13.35 6.59
C PRO A 175 -3.53 -12.68 7.27
N CYS A 176 -4.38 -12.06 6.47
CA CYS A 176 -5.72 -11.61 6.86
C CYS A 176 -6.82 -12.28 6.03
N LEU A 177 -6.51 -12.69 4.80
CA LEU A 177 -7.42 -13.35 3.88
C LEU A 177 -6.75 -14.56 3.24
N LEU A 178 -7.51 -15.65 3.12
CA LEU A 178 -7.08 -16.93 2.56
C LEU A 178 -8.05 -17.37 1.47
N THR A 179 -7.58 -18.17 0.51
CA THR A 179 -8.49 -18.90 -0.38
C THR A 179 -9.39 -19.82 0.45
N LYS A 180 -10.66 -19.91 0.07
CA LYS A 180 -11.63 -20.77 0.76
C LYS A 180 -11.15 -22.23 0.80
N HIS A 181 -10.59 -22.67 -0.32
CA HIS A 181 -10.02 -23.99 -0.53
C HIS A 181 -8.49 -23.89 -0.59
N GLY A 182 -7.79 -24.67 0.23
CA GLY A 182 -6.33 -24.77 0.21
C GLY A 182 -5.57 -23.74 1.04
N ASP A 183 -6.26 -22.86 1.76
CA ASP A 183 -5.67 -21.93 2.76
C ASP A 183 -4.48 -21.12 2.23
N LYS A 184 -4.51 -20.75 0.95
CA LYS A 184 -3.45 -19.96 0.33
C LYS A 184 -3.65 -18.48 0.65
N THR A 185 -2.58 -17.77 1.00
CA THR A 185 -2.65 -16.36 1.37
C THR A 185 -2.96 -15.47 0.18
N VAL A 186 -3.99 -14.64 0.30
CA VAL A 186 -4.41 -13.68 -0.75
C VAL A 186 -4.58 -12.25 -0.22
N GLY A 187 -4.43 -12.06 1.10
CA GLY A 187 -4.35 -10.76 1.72
C GLY A 187 -3.53 -10.83 3.00
N VAL A 188 -2.79 -9.75 3.28
CA VAL A 188 -1.85 -9.68 4.41
C VAL A 188 -1.96 -8.34 5.11
N ILE A 189 -1.63 -8.34 6.41
CA ILE A 189 -1.51 -7.13 7.21
C ILE A 189 -0.14 -7.13 7.84
N GLU A 190 0.62 -6.05 7.62
CA GLU A 190 1.89 -5.81 8.28
C GLU A 190 1.83 -4.47 9.02
N ARG A 191 2.09 -4.53 10.33
CA ARG A 191 2.14 -3.35 11.18
C ARG A 191 3.57 -2.85 11.29
N SER A 192 3.73 -1.54 11.31
CA SER A 192 5.02 -0.92 11.62
C SER A 192 5.49 -1.36 13.01
N LYS A 193 6.80 -1.60 13.15
CA LYS A 193 7.41 -1.88 14.46
C LYS A 193 7.65 -0.61 15.27
N ASN A 194 7.69 0.55 14.61
CA ASN A 194 8.16 1.81 15.18
C ASN A 194 7.04 2.86 15.30
N SER A 195 5.84 2.54 14.85
CA SER A 195 4.71 3.48 14.83
C SER A 195 3.38 2.73 14.77
N ASN A 196 2.27 3.47 14.88
CA ASN A 196 0.92 2.92 14.72
C ASN A 196 0.50 2.76 13.24
N GLY A 197 1.46 2.83 12.32
CA GLY A 197 1.18 2.72 10.88
C GLY A 197 1.08 1.27 10.46
N SER A 198 0.36 1.03 9.37
CA SER A 198 0.11 -0.32 8.87
C SER A 198 0.05 -0.31 7.35
N ILE A 199 0.55 -1.38 6.75
CA ILE A 199 0.31 -1.72 5.35
C ILE A 199 -0.59 -2.94 5.29
N ILE A 200 -1.66 -2.83 4.49
CA ILE A 200 -2.59 -3.92 4.22
C ILE A 200 -2.55 -4.20 2.73
N CYS A 201 -2.37 -5.46 2.36
CA CYS A 201 -2.56 -5.88 0.98
C CYS A 201 -3.84 -6.68 0.87
N LEU A 202 -4.75 -6.25 -0.01
CA LEU A 202 -6.08 -6.84 -0.20
C LEU A 202 -6.22 -7.36 -1.64
N PRO A 203 -7.07 -8.38 -1.85
CA PRO A 203 -7.52 -8.76 -3.19
C PRO A 203 -8.02 -7.54 -3.97
N ASP A 204 -7.89 -7.60 -5.29
CA ASP A 204 -8.32 -6.53 -6.17
C ASP A 204 -9.85 -6.34 -6.13
N ILE A 205 -10.27 -5.10 -6.33
CA ILE A 205 -11.67 -4.70 -6.47
C ILE A 205 -11.84 -4.05 -7.84
N ASP A 206 -12.99 -4.30 -8.45
CA ASP A 206 -13.40 -3.59 -9.65
C ASP A 206 -13.91 -2.18 -9.29
N PHE A 207 -13.04 -1.19 -9.42
CA PHE A 207 -13.36 0.22 -9.21
C PHE A 207 -14.03 0.87 -10.43
N TYR A 208 -14.17 0.13 -11.53
CA TYR A 208 -14.62 0.63 -12.83
C TYR A 208 -15.70 -0.28 -13.44
N SER A 209 -16.56 -0.85 -12.60
CA SER A 209 -17.70 -1.65 -13.05
C SER A 209 -18.52 -0.89 -14.09
N GLU A 210 -19.03 -1.58 -15.11
CA GLU A 210 -19.87 -0.98 -16.14
C GLU A 210 -21.09 -0.26 -15.53
N GLU A 211 -21.61 -0.74 -14.40
CA GLU A 211 -22.74 -0.12 -13.67
C GLU A 211 -22.41 1.26 -13.07
N PHE A 212 -21.13 1.62 -12.98
CA PHE A 212 -20.66 2.90 -12.46
C PHE A 212 -20.67 4.01 -13.50
N PHE A 213 -20.89 3.67 -14.77
CA PHE A 213 -20.95 4.62 -15.86
C PHE A 213 -22.34 4.61 -16.50
N ASP A 214 -22.83 5.78 -16.89
CA ASP A 214 -24.04 5.89 -17.68
C ASP A 214 -23.76 5.75 -19.19
N GLU A 215 -24.78 5.94 -20.03
CA GLU A 215 -24.65 5.84 -21.49
C GLU A 215 -23.71 6.90 -22.10
N GLU A 216 -23.38 7.96 -21.35
CA GLU A 216 -22.46 9.03 -21.76
C GLU A 216 -21.04 8.82 -21.20
N GLU A 217 -20.77 7.66 -20.61
CA GLU A 217 -19.52 7.33 -19.91
C GLU A 217 -19.21 8.25 -18.71
N GLU A 218 -20.23 8.91 -18.15
CA GLU A 218 -20.11 9.72 -16.94
C GLU A 218 -20.38 8.88 -15.68
N TRP A 219 -19.80 9.30 -14.55
CA TRP A 219 -20.00 8.59 -13.29
C TRP A 219 -21.45 8.66 -12.80
N SER A 220 -22.05 7.49 -12.63
CA SER A 220 -23.43 7.35 -12.17
C SER A 220 -23.56 7.56 -10.65
N ASP A 221 -24.81 7.69 -10.18
CA ASP A 221 -25.08 7.79 -8.75
C ASP A 221 -24.76 6.50 -7.97
N THR A 222 -24.73 5.34 -8.63
CA THR A 222 -24.30 4.08 -8.00
C THR A 222 -22.81 4.13 -7.65
N ALA A 223 -21.99 4.76 -8.52
CA ALA A 223 -20.57 4.96 -8.29
C ALA A 223 -20.32 5.88 -7.08
N LYS A 224 -21.07 6.98 -6.96
CA LYS A 224 -20.99 7.89 -5.79
C LYS A 224 -21.36 7.17 -4.50
N GLN A 225 -22.41 6.34 -4.52
CA GLN A 225 -22.82 5.54 -3.37
C GLN A 225 -21.77 4.48 -3.00
N PHE A 226 -21.16 3.84 -3.99
CA PHE A 226 -20.04 2.93 -3.79
C PHE A 226 -18.86 3.64 -3.14
N ALA A 227 -18.39 4.75 -3.72
CA ALA A 227 -17.27 5.52 -3.20
C ALA A 227 -17.52 6.02 -1.77
N SER A 228 -18.71 6.56 -1.47
CA SER A 228 -19.06 7.01 -0.11
C SER A 228 -19.02 5.87 0.92
N ARG A 229 -19.53 4.68 0.57
CA ARG A 229 -19.46 3.49 1.43
C ARG A 229 -18.03 3.02 1.62
N PHE A 230 -17.28 2.95 0.53
CA PHE A 230 -15.89 2.53 0.51
C PHE A 230 -15.02 3.41 1.40
N VAL A 231 -15.08 4.74 1.23
CA VAL A 231 -14.33 5.70 2.05
C VAL A 231 -14.68 5.56 3.54
N LYS A 232 -15.96 5.43 3.89
CA LYS A 232 -16.39 5.22 5.28
C LYS A 232 -15.78 3.94 5.87
N SER A 233 -15.79 2.86 5.11
CA SER A 233 -15.27 1.57 5.56
C SER A 233 -13.73 1.56 5.69
N ILE A 234 -13.02 2.27 4.81
CA ILE A 234 -11.58 2.50 4.95
C ILE A 234 -11.25 3.36 6.19
N VAL A 235 -12.01 4.43 6.46
CA VAL A 235 -11.82 5.25 7.67
C VAL A 235 -12.13 4.46 8.94
N ALA A 236 -13.12 3.56 8.91
CA ALA A 236 -13.41 2.65 10.02
C ALA A 236 -12.27 1.64 10.23
N LEU A 237 -11.69 1.12 9.14
CA LEU A 237 -10.55 0.21 9.17
C LEU A 237 -9.31 0.88 9.81
N ASP A 238 -8.99 2.12 9.44
CA ASP A 238 -7.91 2.91 10.06
C ASP A 238 -8.09 3.04 11.58
N LYS A 239 -9.32 3.33 12.03
CA LYS A 239 -9.63 3.41 13.46
C LYS A 239 -9.45 2.07 14.17
N SER A 240 -9.92 0.98 13.56
CA SER A 240 -9.80 -0.37 14.11
C SER A 240 -8.33 -0.78 14.29
N LEU A 241 -7.50 -0.52 13.28
CA LEU A 241 -6.05 -0.79 13.33
C LEU A 241 -5.35 -0.02 14.43
N LYS A 242 -5.67 1.27 14.58
CA LYS A 242 -5.06 2.13 15.62
C LYS A 242 -5.51 1.75 17.02
N SER A 243 -6.79 1.43 17.21
CA SER A 243 -7.31 0.96 18.52
C SER A 243 -6.71 -0.36 18.97
N SER A 244 -6.33 -1.23 18.02
CA SER A 244 -5.64 -2.50 18.30
C SER A 244 -4.16 -2.30 18.69
N GLY A 245 -3.61 -1.09 18.48
CA GLY A 245 -2.22 -0.71 18.77
C GLY A 245 -2.02 0.00 20.12
N ASP A 246 -3.08 0.30 20.87
CA ASP A 246 -3.04 1.07 22.13
C ASP A 246 -2.47 0.29 23.34
N LEU A 247 -1.87 -0.88 23.12
CA LEU A 247 -1.08 -1.59 24.13
C LEU A 247 0.43 -1.32 23.93
N THR A 248 0.84 -0.05 23.98
CA THR A 248 2.24 0.24 24.29
C THR A 248 2.41 0.07 25.80
N PRO A 249 3.14 -0.94 26.30
CA PRO A 249 3.47 -0.99 27.71
C PRO A 249 4.22 0.29 28.07
N GLU A 250 3.86 0.91 29.20
CA GLU A 250 4.58 2.08 29.69
C GLU A 250 6.09 1.79 29.66
N PRO A 251 6.89 2.67 29.03
CA PRO A 251 8.33 2.44 28.94
C PRO A 251 8.93 2.40 30.34
N ASP A 252 9.97 1.59 30.54
CA ASP A 252 10.50 1.27 31.88
C ASP A 252 10.94 2.52 32.68
N TRP A 253 11.28 3.62 32.00
CA TRP A 253 11.60 4.88 32.64
C TRP A 253 10.40 5.54 33.35
N SER A 254 9.16 5.30 32.91
CA SER A 254 7.93 5.75 33.60
C SER A 254 7.83 5.16 35.01
N LYS A 255 8.31 3.93 35.18
CA LYS A 255 8.32 3.21 36.46
C LYS A 255 9.53 3.54 37.33
N SER A 256 10.52 4.26 36.79
CA SER A 256 11.74 4.60 37.51
C SER A 256 11.49 5.69 38.54
N LYS A 257 11.84 5.41 39.80
CA LYS A 257 11.77 6.38 40.92
C LYS A 257 12.71 7.58 40.74
N ILE A 258 13.64 7.54 39.78
CA ILE A 258 14.64 8.58 39.53
C ILE A 258 13.99 9.87 39.00
N TYR A 259 12.84 9.75 38.32
CA TYR A 259 12.10 10.89 37.74
C TYR A 259 10.90 11.33 38.58
N LYS A 260 10.67 10.72 39.75
CA LYS A 260 9.67 11.23 40.70
C LYS A 260 10.22 12.51 41.32
N LEU A 261 9.57 13.63 41.04
CA LEU A 261 9.80 14.90 41.73
C LEU A 261 9.82 14.64 43.24
N LYS A 262 10.92 15.02 43.90
CA LYS A 262 10.98 15.03 45.36
C LYS A 262 9.80 15.87 45.83
N THR A 263 8.87 15.24 46.56
CA THR A 263 7.82 15.95 47.29
C THR A 263 8.49 16.99 48.16
N ILE A 264 8.41 18.27 47.76
CA ILE A 264 8.88 19.37 48.58
C ILE A 264 7.94 19.40 49.78
N ASN A 265 8.42 18.93 50.94
CA ASN A 265 7.72 19.08 52.20
C ASN A 265 7.52 20.58 52.47
N ARG A 266 6.28 21.04 52.32
CA ARG A 266 5.85 22.44 52.45
C ARG A 266 5.91 22.97 53.89
N THR A 267 6.58 22.26 54.81
CA THR A 267 6.63 22.57 56.24
C THR A 267 7.87 23.37 56.65
N LEU A 268 8.85 23.57 55.77
CA LEU A 268 10.10 24.31 56.11
C LEU A 268 10.15 25.77 55.62
N ILE A 269 9.11 26.27 54.94
CA ILE A 269 9.10 27.66 54.41
C ILE A 269 8.40 28.65 55.38
N LEU A 270 7.67 28.17 56.40
CA LEU A 270 6.94 29.07 57.31
C LEU A 270 7.72 29.54 58.56
N ASN A 271 8.90 28.95 58.86
CA ASN A 271 9.68 29.34 60.05
C ASN A 271 10.85 30.31 59.77
N LYS A 272 10.95 30.87 58.56
CA LYS A 272 12.00 31.85 58.22
C LYS A 272 11.51 33.27 57.93
N ILE A 273 10.22 33.55 58.17
CA ILE A 273 9.60 34.88 58.01
C ILE A 273 9.23 35.51 59.37
N ALA A 274 9.48 34.82 60.50
CA ALA A 274 9.16 35.30 61.85
C ALA A 274 10.39 35.75 62.68
N GLN A 275 11.53 36.01 62.04
CA GLN A 275 12.68 36.67 62.67
C GLN A 275 13.36 37.60 61.65
N HIS A 276 12.74 38.75 61.40
CA HIS A 276 13.37 40.06 61.26
C HIS A 276 12.29 41.15 61.21
#